data_AF-A0A9N9JRM7-F1
#
_entry.id   AF-A0A9N9JRM7-F1
#
_cell.length_a   1.000
_cell.length_b   1.000
_cell.length_c   1.000
_cell.angle_alpha   90.00
_cell.angle_beta   90.00
_cell.angle_gamma   90.00
#
_symmetry.space_group_name_H-M   'P 1'
#
loop_
_entity.id
_entity.type
_entity.pdbx_description
1 polymer ?
#
loop_
_entity_poly.entity_id
_entity_poly.type
_entity_poly.pdbx_seq_one_letter_code
_entity_poly.pdbx_strand_id
1 'polypeptide(L)'
;DVKLTKGNLVFDSPVPNTILHNISNKSDDEFTHIRYTAITSNPDEFEGKKYSILQNNYNRNTEIMVVITMYNENDTLFIKTMSSVIKNVAYICFKNRSEIWGSEGWKKIVVLIVSDGRNKINKRTLNVLSAMGCYQDRIMQDRARRKPITAHLCEYTTQLMVDNDFN
;
A
#
# COMPACT_ATOMS: atom_id res chain seq x y z
N ASP A 1 5.47 11.85 23.07
CA ASP A 1 4.34 12.28 22.23
C ASP A 1 4.57 11.94 20.78
N VAL A 2 3.58 11.33 20.12
CA VAL A 2 3.66 11.00 18.70
C VAL A 2 3.52 12.29 17.88
N LYS A 3 4.51 12.60 17.04
CA LYS A 3 4.50 13.77 16.16
C LYS A 3 3.42 13.61 15.10
N LEU A 4 2.70 14.70 14.80
CA LEU A 4 1.61 14.68 13.83
C LEU A 4 2.02 15.34 12.54
N THR A 5 1.54 14.79 11.43
CA THR A 5 1.75 15.31 10.09
C THR A 5 0.48 16.05 9.68
N LYS A 6 0.55 17.39 9.63
CA LYS A 6 -0.59 18.27 9.29
C LYS A 6 -1.84 18.01 10.15
N GLY A 7 -1.65 17.59 11.41
CA GLY A 7 -2.74 17.29 12.35
C GLY A 7 -3.22 15.83 12.33
N ASN A 8 -2.69 15.00 11.43
CA ASN A 8 -3.01 13.58 11.30
C ASN A 8 -1.93 12.70 11.95
N LEU A 9 -2.34 11.56 12.50
CA LEU A 9 -1.41 10.54 12.99
C LEU A 9 -0.88 9.77 11.80
N VAL A 10 0.39 10.03 11.47
CA VAL A 10 1.11 9.41 10.36
C VAL A 10 2.49 9.05 10.84
N PHE A 11 2.92 7.82 10.60
CA PHE A 11 4.28 7.39 10.89
C PHE A 11 4.71 6.29 9.92
N ASP A 12 6.02 6.17 9.77
CA ASP A 12 6.64 5.14 8.96
C ASP A 12 7.19 4.06 9.92
N SER A 13 6.98 2.78 9.58
CA SER A 13 7.40 1.63 10.39
C SER A 13 8.21 0.67 9.52
N PRO A 14 9.34 0.13 9.99
CA PRO A 14 10.14 -0.79 9.19
C PRO A 14 9.32 -2.03 8.82
N VAL A 15 9.45 -2.50 7.58
CA VAL A 15 8.90 -3.80 7.19
C VAL A 15 9.69 -4.93 7.87
N PRO A 16 9.11 -6.14 8.05
CA PRO A 16 9.80 -7.23 8.72
C PRO A 16 11.12 -7.58 8.01
N ASN A 17 12.13 -8.01 8.78
CA ASN A 17 13.43 -8.38 8.22
C ASN A 17 13.33 -9.45 7.13
N THR A 18 12.33 -10.34 7.19
CA THR A 18 12.05 -11.32 6.14
C THR A 18 11.76 -10.65 4.80
N ILE A 19 11.03 -9.53 4.77
CA ILE A 19 10.81 -8.76 3.54
C ILE A 19 12.10 -8.05 3.14
N LEU A 20 12.76 -7.37 4.09
CA LEU A 20 14.00 -6.65 3.81
C LEU A 20 15.09 -7.55 3.23
N HIS A 21 15.18 -8.82 3.63
CA HIS A 21 16.16 -9.75 3.08
C HIS A 21 15.84 -10.19 1.64
N ASN A 22 14.57 -10.16 1.23
CA ASN A 22 14.12 -10.65 -0.08
C ASN A 22 13.93 -9.54 -1.13
N ILE A 23 14.08 -8.27 -0.76
CA ILE A 23 14.05 -7.15 -1.72
C ILE A 23 15.46 -6.78 -2.19
N SER A 24 15.57 -6.37 -3.45
CA SER A 24 16.84 -5.97 -4.05
C SER A 24 17.15 -4.49 -3.78
N ASN A 25 16.17 -3.60 -3.96
CA ASN A 25 16.33 -2.17 -3.75
C ASN A 25 15.98 -1.78 -2.30
N LYS A 26 16.91 -1.11 -1.61
CA LYS A 26 16.75 -0.61 -0.24
C LYS A 26 17.20 0.86 -0.12
N SER A 27 17.31 1.54 -1.26
CA SER A 27 17.90 2.88 -1.35
C SER A 27 17.00 3.98 -0.77
N ASP A 28 15.72 3.70 -0.59
CA ASP A 28 14.72 4.68 -0.16
C ASP A 28 13.73 4.07 0.85
N ASP A 29 13.08 4.94 1.63
CA ASP A 29 12.19 4.55 2.72
C ASP A 29 10.93 3.87 2.20
N GLU A 30 10.43 4.20 1.00
CA GLU A 30 9.26 3.53 0.41
C GLU A 30 9.45 2.02 0.19
N PHE A 31 10.70 1.56 0.13
CA PHE A 31 11.07 0.15 -0.03
C PHE A 31 11.37 -0.54 1.29
N THR A 32 11.54 0.19 2.39
CA THR A 32 12.01 -0.36 3.67
C THR A 32 11.05 -0.10 4.82
N HIS A 33 10.16 0.87 4.67
CA HIS A 33 9.18 1.28 5.66
C HIS A 33 7.78 1.30 5.06
N ILE A 34 6.83 0.69 5.76
CA ILE A 34 5.41 0.89 5.50
C ILE A 34 4.99 2.21 6.14
N ARG A 35 4.31 3.06 5.37
CA ARG A 35 3.70 4.27 5.89
C ARG A 35 2.29 3.97 6.37
N TYR A 36 2.00 4.30 7.62
CA TYR A 36 0.67 4.19 8.19
C TYR A 36 0.06 5.56 8.45
N THR A 37 -1.18 5.73 8.00
CA THR A 37 -2.01 6.90 8.26
C THR A 37 -3.31 6.47 8.93
N ALA A 38 -3.57 7.01 10.12
CA ALA A 38 -4.84 6.83 10.81
C ALA A 38 -5.88 7.85 10.29
N ILE A 39 -6.91 7.35 9.60
CA ILE A 39 -8.00 8.17 9.08
C ILE A 39 -9.07 8.34 10.17
N THR A 40 -9.48 9.59 10.42
CA THR A 40 -10.45 9.95 11.48
C THR A 40 -11.61 10.79 10.95
N SER A 41 -11.80 10.80 9.64
CA SER A 41 -12.86 11.54 8.94
C SER A 41 -13.44 10.69 7.82
N ASN A 42 -14.49 11.20 7.18
CA ASN A 42 -15.02 10.62 5.96
C ASN A 42 -14.14 10.98 4.73
N PRO A 43 -14.24 10.23 3.62
CA PRO A 43 -13.44 10.47 2.41
C PRO A 43 -13.62 11.86 1.77
N ASP A 44 -14.82 12.43 1.83
CA ASP A 44 -15.14 13.77 1.31
C ASP A 44 -14.39 14.89 2.07
N GLU A 45 -13.93 14.62 3.29
CA GLU A 45 -13.16 15.58 4.08
C GLU A 45 -11.65 15.48 3.84
N PHE A 46 -11.15 14.54 3.02
CA PHE A 46 -9.72 14.22 3.00
C PHE A 46 -8.82 15.41 2.65
N GLU A 47 -9.22 16.20 1.66
CA GLU A 47 -8.51 17.41 1.26
C GLU A 47 -8.51 18.46 2.38
N GLY A 48 -9.68 18.73 2.97
CA GLY A 48 -9.83 19.66 4.08
C GLY A 48 -9.05 19.25 5.34
N LYS A 49 -8.89 17.95 5.59
CA LYS A 49 -8.03 17.41 6.66
C LYS A 49 -6.56 17.29 6.26
N LYS A 50 -6.20 17.65 5.03
CA LYS A 50 -4.83 17.65 4.52
C LYS A 50 -4.14 16.28 4.64
N TYR A 51 -4.89 15.20 4.41
CA TYR A 51 -4.27 13.90 4.19
C TYR A 51 -3.42 13.94 2.93
N SER A 52 -2.31 13.21 2.93
CA SER A 52 -1.37 13.13 1.80
C SER A 52 -0.83 11.73 1.68
N ILE A 53 -0.72 11.24 0.45
CA ILE A 53 -0.22 9.90 0.12
C ILE A 53 1.26 9.96 -0.31
N LEU A 54 1.92 8.80 -0.37
CA LEU A 54 3.31 8.68 -0.80
C LEU A 54 3.56 9.32 -2.16
N GLN A 55 2.62 9.19 -3.11
CA GLN A 55 2.73 9.85 -4.42
C GLN A 55 2.92 11.36 -4.30
N ASN A 56 2.17 12.04 -3.41
CA ASN A 56 2.35 13.47 -3.17
C ASN A 56 3.72 13.76 -2.53
N ASN A 57 4.16 12.92 -1.58
CA ASN A 57 5.42 13.13 -0.87
C ASN A 57 6.64 12.99 -1.78
N TYR A 58 6.57 12.10 -2.78
CA TYR A 58 7.61 11.94 -3.80
C TYR A 58 7.43 12.86 -5.03
N ASN A 59 6.46 13.79 -5.00
CA ASN A 59 6.12 14.66 -6.13
C ASN A 59 5.87 13.89 -7.44
N ARG A 60 5.21 12.73 -7.33
CA ARG A 60 4.86 11.87 -8.48
C ARG A 60 3.42 12.13 -8.92
N ASN A 61 3.22 12.14 -10.23
CA ASN A 61 1.89 12.19 -10.84
C ASN A 61 1.41 10.76 -11.14
N THR A 62 0.17 10.48 -10.80
CA THR A 62 -0.49 9.20 -11.10
C THR A 62 -1.18 9.30 -12.45
N GLU A 63 -0.78 8.46 -13.39
CA GLU A 63 -1.41 8.32 -14.72
C GLU A 63 -2.46 7.20 -14.73
N ILE A 64 -2.23 6.15 -13.93
CA ILE A 64 -3.15 5.00 -13.81
C ILE A 64 -3.35 4.68 -12.33
N MET A 65 -4.62 4.55 -11.94
CA MET A 65 -5.02 4.00 -10.66
C MET A 65 -5.81 2.71 -10.87
N VAL A 66 -5.30 1.60 -10.34
CA VAL A 66 -5.97 0.30 -10.36
C VAL A 66 -6.63 0.10 -9.00
N VAL A 67 -7.96 -0.01 -8.99
CA VAL A 67 -8.72 -0.23 -7.75
C VAL A 67 -9.15 -1.69 -7.65
N ILE A 68 -8.79 -2.33 -6.54
CA ILE A 68 -9.16 -3.70 -6.21
C ILE A 68 -10.04 -3.65 -4.97
N THR A 69 -11.34 -3.80 -5.17
CA THR A 69 -12.31 -3.88 -4.07
C THR A 69 -12.41 -5.31 -3.57
N MET A 70 -12.30 -5.51 -2.27
CA MET A 70 -12.26 -6.80 -1.61
C MET A 70 -13.30 -6.88 -0.50
N TYR A 71 -14.01 -8.00 -0.43
CA TYR A 71 -14.90 -8.32 0.67
C TYR A 71 -14.38 -9.49 1.49
N ASN A 72 -14.49 -10.70 0.96
CA ASN A 72 -14.13 -11.96 1.64
C ASN A 72 -13.42 -12.96 0.71
N GLU A 73 -12.86 -12.50 -0.40
CA GLU A 73 -12.13 -13.32 -1.36
C GLU A 73 -11.00 -14.06 -0.65
N ASN A 74 -10.83 -15.33 -1.02
CA ASN A 74 -9.71 -16.11 -0.53
C ASN A 74 -8.39 -15.62 -1.16
N ASP A 75 -7.31 -16.08 -0.56
CA ASP A 75 -5.94 -15.80 -0.96
C ASP A 75 -5.69 -16.15 -2.42
N THR A 76 -6.20 -17.28 -2.93
CA THR A 76 -6.00 -17.70 -4.33
C THR A 76 -6.54 -16.69 -5.33
N LEU A 77 -7.77 -16.19 -5.15
CA LEU A 77 -8.37 -15.20 -6.06
C LEU A 77 -7.65 -13.85 -5.97
N PHE A 78 -7.25 -13.46 -4.76
CA PHE A 78 -6.48 -12.25 -4.55
C PHE A 78 -5.11 -12.33 -5.23
N ILE A 79 -4.36 -13.42 -5.00
CA ILE A 79 -3.05 -13.68 -5.60
C ILE A 79 -3.16 -13.65 -7.12
N LYS A 80 -4.17 -14.31 -7.71
CA LYS A 80 -4.37 -14.30 -9.17
C LYS A 80 -4.58 -12.88 -9.72
N THR A 81 -5.37 -12.07 -9.02
CA THR A 81 -5.65 -10.68 -9.40
C THR A 81 -4.38 -9.83 -9.28
N MET A 82 -3.72 -9.84 -8.12
CA MET A 82 -2.50 -9.07 -7.86
C MET A 82 -1.36 -9.48 -8.80
N SER A 83 -1.16 -10.78 -9.02
CA SER A 83 -0.18 -11.31 -9.98
C SER A 83 -0.38 -10.71 -11.37
N SER A 84 -1.63 -10.62 -11.82
CA SER A 84 -1.96 -10.07 -13.13
C SER A 84 -1.69 -8.56 -13.18
N VAL A 85 -2.04 -7.82 -12.13
CA VAL A 85 -1.74 -6.39 -12.01
C VAL A 85 -0.24 -6.13 -12.04
N ILE A 86 0.54 -6.83 -11.22
CA ILE A 86 2.00 -6.68 -11.14
C ILE A 86 2.66 -6.99 -12.48
N LYS A 87 2.25 -8.07 -13.17
CA LYS A 87 2.75 -8.41 -14.51
C LYS A 87 2.46 -7.32 -15.54
N ASN A 88 1.28 -6.68 -15.49
CA ASN A 88 0.96 -5.57 -16.37
C ASN A 88 1.77 -4.31 -16.06
N VAL A 89 2.00 -3.99 -14.78
CA VAL A 89 2.89 -2.90 -14.37
C VAL A 89 4.31 -3.15 -14.89
N ALA A 90 4.83 -4.36 -14.70
CA ALA A 90 6.15 -4.74 -15.22
C ALA A 90 6.22 -4.62 -16.75
N TYR A 91 5.19 -5.11 -17.46
CA TYR A 91 5.09 -4.99 -18.92
C TYR A 91 5.10 -3.52 -19.39
N ILE A 92 4.39 -2.62 -18.71
CA ILE A 92 4.43 -1.19 -18.99
C ILE A 92 5.84 -0.62 -18.78
N CYS A 93 6.56 -1.10 -17.75
CA CYS A 93 7.92 -0.65 -17.49
C CYS A 93 8.93 -1.06 -18.58
N PHE A 94 8.62 -2.08 -19.38
CA PHE A 94 9.45 -2.49 -20.53
C PHE A 94 9.12 -1.74 -21.84
N LYS A 95 8.14 -0.82 -21.85
CA LYS A 95 7.76 -0.07 -23.05
C LYS A 95 8.73 1.09 -23.33
N ASN A 96 9.90 0.76 -23.87
CA ASN A 96 11.00 1.71 -24.12
C ASN A 96 10.78 2.70 -25.29
N ARG A 97 9.66 2.58 -26.01
CA ARG A 97 9.30 3.46 -27.15
C ARG A 97 8.17 4.43 -26.82
N SER A 98 7.75 4.51 -25.56
CA SER A 98 6.71 5.43 -25.12
C SER A 98 7.33 6.69 -24.53
N GLU A 99 6.72 7.85 -24.77
CA GLU A 99 7.10 9.10 -24.08
C GLU A 99 6.67 9.10 -22.60
N ILE A 100 5.62 8.33 -22.27
CA ILE A 100 5.04 8.26 -20.93
C ILE A 100 5.61 7.08 -20.14
N TRP A 101 5.79 5.93 -20.80
CA TRP A 101 6.20 4.67 -20.18
C TRP A 101 7.68 4.37 -20.40
N GLY A 102 8.22 3.49 -19.56
CA GLY A 102 9.64 3.14 -19.52
C GLY A 102 10.00 2.56 -18.16
N SER A 103 11.28 2.39 -17.85
CA SER A 103 11.73 1.73 -16.59
C SER A 103 11.14 2.34 -15.32
N GLU A 104 10.79 3.63 -15.36
CA GLU A 104 10.20 4.40 -14.26
C GLU A 104 8.66 4.44 -14.30
N GLY A 105 8.02 3.68 -15.20
CA GLY A 105 6.57 3.69 -15.38
C GLY A 105 5.80 3.31 -14.12
N TRP A 106 6.38 2.45 -13.26
CA TRP A 106 5.81 2.07 -11.96
C TRP A 106 5.59 3.28 -11.04
N LYS A 107 6.40 4.34 -11.14
CA LYS A 107 6.23 5.55 -10.32
C LYS A 107 4.92 6.29 -10.60
N LYS A 108 4.32 6.04 -11.77
CA LYS A 108 3.10 6.68 -12.27
C LYS A 108 1.84 5.84 -12.07
N ILE A 109 1.96 4.65 -11.47
CA ILE A 109 0.85 3.72 -11.29
C ILE A 109 0.61 3.52 -9.78
N VAL A 110 -0.64 3.66 -9.36
CA VAL A 110 -1.08 3.35 -7.99
C VAL A 110 -2.01 2.15 -8.02
N VAL A 111 -1.74 1.16 -7.19
CA VAL A 111 -2.65 0.03 -6.94
C VAL A 111 -3.30 0.25 -5.58
N LEU A 112 -4.60 0.53 -5.56
CA LEU A 112 -5.39 0.76 -4.34
C LEU A 112 -6.22 -0.48 -4.04
N ILE A 113 -5.99 -1.08 -2.87
CA ILE A 113 -6.78 -2.19 -2.36
C ILE A 113 -7.75 -1.64 -1.31
N VAL A 114 -9.05 -1.80 -1.57
CA VAL A 114 -10.13 -1.34 -0.68
C VAL A 114 -10.79 -2.55 -0.06
N SER A 115 -10.78 -2.63 1.27
CA SER A 115 -11.41 -3.73 2.01
C SER A 115 -12.42 -3.20 3.04
N ASP A 116 -13.53 -3.92 3.22
CA ASP A 116 -14.61 -3.62 4.17
C ASP A 116 -14.22 -3.69 5.66
N GLY A 117 -12.95 -3.98 5.95
CA GLY A 117 -12.35 -3.87 7.27
C GLY A 117 -11.49 -5.08 7.62
N ARG A 118 -10.43 -4.84 8.41
CA ARG A 118 -9.46 -5.86 8.82
C ARG A 118 -10.06 -7.06 9.57
N ASN A 119 -11.24 -6.90 10.15
CA ASN A 119 -11.96 -7.98 10.85
C ASN A 119 -12.84 -8.84 9.91
N LYS A 120 -13.14 -8.36 8.71
CA LYS A 120 -14.01 -9.04 7.74
C LYS A 120 -13.24 -9.76 6.64
N ILE A 121 -12.10 -9.20 6.24
CA ILE A 121 -11.21 -9.78 5.24
C ILE A 121 -10.74 -11.19 5.64
N ASN A 122 -10.55 -12.05 4.65
CA ASN A 122 -10.00 -13.38 4.87
C ASN A 122 -8.58 -13.31 5.47
N LYS A 123 -8.33 -14.08 6.55
CA LYS A 123 -7.04 -14.09 7.26
C LYS A 123 -5.86 -14.49 6.37
N ARG A 124 -6.05 -15.42 5.44
CA ARG A 124 -4.99 -15.82 4.50
C ARG A 124 -4.65 -14.68 3.55
N THR A 125 -5.65 -13.95 3.07
CA THR A 125 -5.45 -12.76 2.25
C THR A 125 -4.72 -11.65 3.00
N LEU A 126 -5.03 -11.44 4.29
CA LEU A 126 -4.23 -10.56 5.16
C LEU A 126 -2.77 -11.02 5.30
N ASN A 127 -2.53 -12.33 5.39
CA ASN A 127 -1.16 -12.86 5.43
C ASN A 127 -0.42 -12.59 4.11
N VAL A 128 -1.09 -12.70 2.96
CA VAL A 128 -0.51 -12.33 1.66
C VAL A 128 -0.15 -10.84 1.64
N LEU A 129 -1.07 -9.96 2.05
CA LEU A 129 -0.80 -8.52 2.15
C LEU A 129 0.38 -8.22 3.08
N SER A 130 0.48 -8.95 4.19
CA SER A 130 1.59 -8.83 5.15
C SER A 130 2.92 -9.27 4.54
N ALA A 131 2.93 -10.40 3.82
CA ALA A 131 4.11 -10.92 3.14
C ALA A 131 4.60 -9.98 2.02
N MET A 132 3.68 -9.27 1.38
CA MET A 132 4.00 -8.23 0.39
C MET A 132 4.42 -6.89 1.02
N GLY A 133 4.32 -6.74 2.35
CA GLY A 133 4.67 -5.51 3.09
C GLY A 133 3.57 -4.45 3.11
N CYS A 134 2.40 -4.75 2.54
CA CYS A 134 1.27 -3.83 2.42
C CYS A 134 0.37 -3.78 3.68
N TYR A 135 0.59 -4.67 4.65
CA TYR A 135 -0.17 -4.71 5.90
C TYR A 135 0.74 -5.08 7.08
N GLN A 136 0.54 -4.43 8.22
CA GLN A 136 1.13 -4.81 9.50
C GLN A 136 0.08 -4.66 10.60
N ASP A 137 -0.23 -5.75 11.29
CA ASP A 137 -1.25 -5.74 12.34
C ASP A 137 -0.83 -4.89 13.55
N ARG A 138 0.46 -4.98 13.93
CA ARG A 138 1.00 -4.39 15.17
C ARG A 138 1.01 -2.86 15.19
N ILE A 139 0.90 -2.21 14.04
CA ILE A 139 0.95 -0.74 13.94
C ILE A 139 -0.45 -0.11 13.92
N MET A 140 -1.49 -0.93 13.83
CA MET A 140 -2.88 -0.48 13.78
C MET A 140 -3.31 0.02 15.17
N GLN A 141 -3.96 1.19 15.21
CA GLN A 141 -4.54 1.75 16.44
C GLN A 141 -6.06 1.86 16.30
N ASP A 142 -6.80 1.76 17.40
CA ASP A 142 -8.27 1.95 17.35
C ASP A 142 -8.67 3.43 17.48
N ARG A 143 -7.79 4.25 18.07
CA ARG A 143 -8.03 5.67 18.28
C ARG A 143 -6.77 6.45 17.95
N ALA A 144 -6.93 7.54 17.21
CA ALA A 144 -5.92 8.57 17.10
C ALA A 144 -6.32 9.74 17.99
N ARG A 145 -5.53 10.00 19.03
CA ARG A 145 -5.84 10.95 20.11
C ARG A 145 -7.12 10.54 20.88
N ARG A 146 -8.25 11.19 20.58
CA ARG A 146 -9.58 10.96 21.17
C ARG A 146 -10.63 10.61 20.12
N LYS A 147 -10.27 10.67 18.83
CA LYS A 147 -11.18 10.35 17.74
C LYS A 147 -11.08 8.86 17.38
N PRO A 148 -12.21 8.20 17.11
CA PRO A 148 -12.19 6.85 16.57
C PRO A 148 -11.55 6.89 15.18
N ILE A 149 -10.78 5.85 14.86
CA ILE A 149 -10.24 5.65 13.52
C ILE A 149 -11.35 5.04 12.66
N THR A 150 -11.62 5.64 11.50
CA THR A 150 -12.65 5.23 10.54
C THR A 150 -12.07 4.35 9.44
N ALA A 151 -10.79 4.54 9.10
CA ALA A 151 -10.07 3.71 8.14
C ALA A 151 -8.56 3.65 8.44
N HIS A 152 -7.93 2.58 7.98
CA HIS A 152 -6.50 2.35 8.10
C HIS A 152 -5.89 2.45 6.70
N LEU A 153 -5.06 3.45 6.47
CA LEU A 153 -4.32 3.59 5.22
C LEU A 153 -2.89 3.11 5.45
N CYS A 154 -2.51 2.09 4.69
CA CYS A 154 -1.17 1.54 4.64
C CYS A 154 -0.61 1.72 3.23
N GLU A 155 0.58 2.29 3.13
CA GLU A 155 1.23 2.59 1.86
C GLU A 155 2.64 2.01 1.85
N TYR A 156 3.00 1.27 0.80
CA TYR A 156 4.29 0.63 0.64
C TYR A 156 4.58 0.36 -0.84
N THR A 157 5.82 0.53 -1.27
CA THR A 157 6.25 0.22 -2.63
C THR A 157 6.86 -1.18 -2.65
N THR A 158 6.01 -2.18 -2.88
CA THR A 158 6.43 -3.58 -2.84
C THR A 158 7.28 -3.98 -4.05
N GLN A 159 8.30 -4.78 -3.78
CA GLN A 159 9.13 -5.46 -4.78
C GLN A 159 8.86 -6.97 -4.79
N LEU A 160 7.99 -7.44 -3.89
CA LEU A 160 7.68 -8.85 -3.72
C LEU A 160 6.32 -9.16 -4.34
N MET A 161 6.23 -10.35 -4.92
CA MET A 161 5.00 -10.94 -5.39
C MET A 161 4.91 -12.32 -4.76
N VAL A 162 3.78 -12.63 -4.14
CA VAL A 162 3.50 -13.94 -3.57
C VAL A 162 2.82 -14.78 -4.64
N ASP A 163 3.28 -16.01 -4.82
CA ASP A 163 2.63 -16.97 -5.71
C ASP A 163 1.59 -17.85 -4.99
N ASN A 164 0.89 -18.72 -5.73
CA ASN A 164 -0.13 -19.60 -5.15
C ASN A 164 0.45 -20.66 -4.21
N ASP A 165 1.76 -20.90 -4.27
CA ASP A 165 2.47 -21.82 -3.39
C ASP A 165 2.99 -21.10 -2.12
N PHE A 166 2.67 -19.80 -1.97
CA PHE A 166 3.14 -18.92 -0.90
C PHE A 166 4.67 -18.79 -0.82
N ASN A 167 5.34 -18.96 -1.96
CA ASN A 167 6.77 -18.70 -2.08
C ASN A 167 7.07 -17.23 -2.35
#